data_AF-A0A495SPD3-F1
#
_entry.id   AF-A0A495SPD3-F1
#
_cell.length_a   1.000
_cell.length_b   1.000
_cell.length_c   1.000
_cell.angle_alpha   90.00
_cell.angle_beta   90.00
_cell.angle_gamma   90.00
#
_symmetry.space_group_name_H-M   'P 1'
#
loop_
_entity.id
_entity.type
_entity.pdbx_description
1 polymer ?
#
loop_
_entity_poly.entity_id
_entity_poly.type
_entity_poly.pdbx_seq_one_letter_code
_entity_poly.pdbx_strand_id
1 'polypeptide(L)'
;MRSPGASVSDERDRLVDVLWRGRPQRMYFQDGPYFDVDGPGTQVLARYPGGRPAVVVAPYGAGRVAVSGPHPEAPGDLYRDYGLPDESEAGLALGEDLLRTLTGEAAPGAAPAPSP
;
A
#
# COMPACT_ATOMS: atom_id res chain seq x y z
N MET A 1 -12.28 -9.16 -14.22
CA MET A 1 -11.12 -9.83 -14.87
C MET A 1 -9.99 -9.86 -13.86
N ARG A 2 -9.29 -11.00 -13.67
CA ARG A 2 -8.19 -11.12 -12.68
C ARG A 2 -6.85 -11.35 -13.39
N SER A 3 -5.77 -10.91 -12.77
CA SER A 3 -4.43 -11.20 -13.28
C SER A 3 -3.98 -12.64 -12.97
N PRO A 4 -3.09 -13.23 -13.78
CA PRO A 4 -2.47 -14.53 -13.47
C PRO A 4 -1.81 -14.53 -12.09
N GLY A 5 -2.02 -15.60 -11.32
CA GLY A 5 -1.43 -15.77 -9.98
C GLY A 5 -2.07 -14.92 -8.87
N ALA A 6 -3.17 -14.22 -9.13
CA ALA A 6 -3.90 -13.51 -8.09
C ALA A 6 -4.44 -14.49 -7.02
N SER A 7 -4.22 -14.18 -5.75
CA SER A 7 -4.79 -14.90 -4.61
C SER A 7 -6.29 -14.64 -4.44
N VAL A 8 -6.78 -13.51 -4.96
CA VAL A 8 -8.19 -13.12 -4.96
C VAL A 8 -8.83 -13.48 -6.30
N SER A 9 -9.99 -14.12 -6.22
CA SER A 9 -10.66 -14.73 -7.38
C SER A 9 -12.13 -14.35 -7.55
N ASP A 10 -12.65 -13.54 -6.65
CA ASP A 10 -14.02 -13.04 -6.65
C ASP A 10 -14.04 -11.61 -6.07
N GLU A 11 -15.17 -10.93 -6.22
CA GLU A 11 -15.34 -9.49 -5.94
C GLU A 11 -15.71 -9.19 -4.47
N ARG A 12 -15.70 -10.19 -3.58
CA ARG A 12 -16.03 -9.96 -2.17
C ARG A 12 -14.93 -9.22 -1.44
N ASP A 13 -15.35 -8.23 -0.65
CA ASP A 13 -14.54 -7.55 0.34
C ASP A 13 -13.86 -8.53 1.30
N ARG A 14 -12.57 -8.30 1.53
CA ARG A 14 -11.74 -9.22 2.31
C ARG A 14 -10.48 -8.54 2.83
N LEU A 15 -9.74 -9.29 3.64
CA LEU A 15 -8.35 -8.97 3.92
C LEU A 15 -7.44 -9.62 2.87
N VAL A 16 -6.41 -8.89 2.45
CA VAL A 16 -5.30 -9.43 1.66
C VAL A 16 -3.99 -9.27 2.41
N ASP A 17 -3.11 -10.25 2.24
CA ASP A 17 -1.75 -10.17 2.72
C ASP A 17 -0.93 -9.27 1.78
N VAL A 18 -0.08 -8.44 2.37
CA VAL A 18 0.97 -7.70 1.67
C VAL A 18 2.27 -7.70 2.47
N LEU A 19 3.39 -7.50 1.78
CA LEU A 19 4.67 -7.20 2.39
C LEU A 19 4.92 -5.70 2.33
N TRP A 20 4.52 -4.97 3.37
CA TRP A 20 4.75 -3.54 3.52
C TRP A 20 6.16 -3.27 4.05
N ARG A 21 7.02 -2.64 3.24
CA ARG A 21 8.45 -2.45 3.52
C ARG A 21 9.13 -3.75 3.98
N GLY A 22 8.73 -4.87 3.38
CA GLY A 22 9.21 -6.21 3.71
C GLY A 22 8.58 -6.86 4.95
N ARG A 23 7.68 -6.17 5.66
CA ARG A 23 6.97 -6.73 6.83
C ARG A 23 5.59 -7.22 6.42
N PRO A 24 5.17 -8.44 6.82
CA PRO A 24 3.82 -8.92 6.59
C PRO A 24 2.77 -8.01 7.24
N GLN A 25 1.74 -7.65 6.49
CA GLN A 25 0.58 -6.90 6.93
C GLN A 25 -0.68 -7.48 6.28
N ARG A 26 -1.84 -7.29 6.93
CA ARG A 26 -3.16 -7.57 6.35
C ARG A 26 -3.91 -6.25 6.18
N MET A 27 -4.57 -6.09 5.04
CA MET A 27 -5.25 -4.84 4.70
C MET A 27 -6.60 -5.12 4.06
N TYR A 28 -7.54 -4.19 4.23
CA TYR A 28 -8.81 -4.21 3.51
C TYR A 28 -8.58 -4.16 2.00
N PHE A 29 -9.38 -4.91 1.26
CA PHE A 29 -9.26 -5.04 -0.19
C PHE A 29 -10.62 -5.18 -0.84
N GLN A 30 -10.84 -4.33 -1.85
CA GLN A 30 -12.01 -4.34 -2.71
C GLN A 30 -11.53 -4.16 -4.16
N ASP A 31 -11.27 -5.28 -4.84
CA ASP A 31 -10.90 -5.33 -6.27
C ASP A 31 -9.73 -4.42 -6.69
N GLY A 32 -8.74 -4.27 -5.80
CA GLY A 32 -7.54 -3.47 -6.06
C GLY A 32 -6.61 -4.04 -7.15
N PRO A 33 -5.95 -3.18 -7.94
CA PRO A 33 -4.96 -3.60 -8.94
C PRO A 33 -3.60 -3.90 -8.31
N TYR A 34 -2.73 -4.55 -9.09
CA TYR A 34 -1.28 -4.39 -8.93
C TYR A 34 -0.80 -3.30 -9.89
N PHE A 35 0.34 -2.69 -9.59
CA PHE A 35 0.92 -1.64 -10.42
C PHE A 35 2.16 -2.15 -11.16
N ASP A 36 2.19 -1.93 -12.47
CA ASP A 36 3.33 -2.18 -13.34
C ASP A 36 3.98 -0.83 -13.65
N VAL A 37 4.83 -0.36 -12.74
CA VAL A 37 5.45 0.97 -12.79
C VAL A 37 6.93 0.84 -12.49
N ASP A 38 7.74 1.23 -13.48
CA ASP A 38 9.19 1.21 -13.43
C ASP A 38 9.75 2.63 -13.67
N GLY A 39 10.97 2.88 -13.19
CA GLY A 39 11.71 4.10 -13.49
C GLY A 39 12.48 4.68 -12.29
N PRO A 40 13.38 5.65 -12.55
CA PRO A 40 14.12 6.31 -11.48
C PRO A 40 13.20 7.02 -10.49
N GLY A 41 13.45 6.84 -9.19
CA GLY A 41 12.69 7.49 -8.12
C GLY A 41 11.36 6.80 -7.75
N THR A 42 10.98 5.72 -8.44
CA THR A 42 9.84 4.88 -8.05
C THR A 42 10.15 4.14 -6.75
N GLN A 43 9.25 4.24 -5.77
CA GLN A 43 9.32 3.57 -4.49
C GLN A 43 8.14 2.60 -4.37
N VAL A 44 8.44 1.31 -4.21
CA VAL A 44 7.43 0.28 -3.92
C VAL A 44 7.35 0.09 -2.41
N LEU A 45 6.25 0.55 -1.80
CA LEU A 45 6.05 0.44 -0.35
C LEU A 45 5.50 -0.93 0.03
N ALA A 46 4.65 -1.53 -0.81
CA ALA A 46 4.10 -2.85 -0.54
C ALA A 46 4.03 -3.72 -1.78
N ARG A 47 4.11 -5.04 -1.57
CA ARG A 47 3.97 -6.06 -2.60
C ARG A 47 2.96 -7.12 -2.17
N TYR A 48 2.16 -7.62 -3.09
CA TYR A 48 1.35 -8.81 -2.87
C TYR A 48 2.25 -10.07 -2.76
N PRO A 49 1.76 -11.17 -2.17
CA PRO A 49 2.33 -12.49 -2.36
C PRO A 49 2.55 -12.77 -3.85
N GLY A 50 3.75 -13.18 -4.23
CA GLY A 50 4.17 -13.28 -5.63
C GLY A 50 4.96 -12.05 -6.14
N GLY A 51 5.20 -11.06 -5.27
CA GLY A 51 6.19 -9.99 -5.50
C GLY A 51 5.70 -8.80 -6.32
N ARG A 52 4.43 -8.81 -6.76
CA ARG A 52 3.86 -7.75 -7.60
C ARG A 52 3.60 -6.49 -6.77
N PRO A 53 3.95 -5.28 -7.26
CA PRO A 53 3.72 -4.05 -6.51
C PRO A 53 2.23 -3.83 -6.20
N ALA A 54 1.94 -3.61 -4.92
CA ALA A 54 0.60 -3.33 -4.40
C ALA A 54 0.42 -1.86 -4.03
N VAL A 55 1.50 -1.19 -3.62
CA VAL A 55 1.50 0.24 -3.25
C VAL A 55 2.78 0.89 -3.76
N VAL A 56 2.64 1.98 -4.51
CA VAL A 56 3.73 2.63 -5.23
C VAL A 56 3.66 4.14 -5.07
N VAL A 57 4.80 4.77 -4.89
CA VAL A 57 5.00 6.22 -5.06
C VAL A 57 5.97 6.44 -6.22
N ALA A 58 5.59 7.24 -7.21
CA ALA A 58 6.44 7.51 -8.37
C ALA A 58 6.45 9.02 -8.73
N PRO A 59 7.56 9.55 -9.30
CA PRO A 59 7.57 10.89 -9.85
C PRO A 59 6.59 11.04 -11.02
N TYR A 60 5.93 12.20 -11.12
CA TYR A 60 5.08 12.55 -12.25
C TYR A 60 5.11 14.07 -12.47
N GLY A 61 5.64 14.50 -13.63
CA GLY A 61 5.85 15.92 -13.91
C GLY A 61 6.75 16.58 -12.86
N ALA A 62 6.27 17.68 -12.26
CA ALA A 62 6.95 18.39 -11.18
C ALA A 62 6.65 17.83 -9.78
N GLY A 63 5.86 16.76 -9.67
CA GLY A 63 5.39 16.21 -8.40
C GLY A 63 5.59 14.70 -8.29
N ARG A 64 4.82 14.10 -7.37
CA ARG A 64 4.79 12.65 -7.13
C ARG A 64 3.34 12.18 -7.05
N VAL A 65 3.11 10.93 -7.38
CA VAL A 65 1.82 10.25 -7.28
C VAL A 65 2.00 9.03 -6.40
N ALA A 66 1.06 8.84 -5.46
CA ALA A 66 0.93 7.63 -4.65
C ALA A 66 -0.32 6.87 -5.11
N VAL A 67 -0.19 5.56 -5.29
CA VAL A 67 -1.30 4.67 -5.62
C VAL A 67 -1.26 3.44 -4.73
N SER A 68 -2.44 2.97 -4.31
CA SER A 68 -2.61 1.81 -3.45
C SER A 68 -3.68 0.89 -4.02
N GLY A 69 -3.37 -0.40 -4.11
CA GLY A 69 -4.31 -1.46 -4.46
C GLY A 69 -5.18 -1.87 -3.27
N PRO A 70 -4.59 -2.27 -2.12
CA PRO A 70 -5.35 -2.40 -0.88
C PRO A 70 -5.68 -1.02 -0.30
N HIS A 71 -6.64 -0.96 0.62
CA HIS A 71 -7.16 0.29 1.18
C HIS A 71 -6.66 0.50 2.62
N PRO A 72 -5.49 1.13 2.85
CA PRO A 72 -5.03 1.50 4.19
C PRO A 72 -5.95 2.51 4.88
N GLU A 73 -6.73 3.26 4.11
CA GLU A 73 -7.66 4.28 4.59
C GLU A 73 -8.99 3.73 5.11
N ALA A 74 -9.25 2.43 4.91
CA ALA A 74 -10.52 1.81 5.26
C ALA A 74 -10.82 1.97 6.76
N PRO A 75 -11.93 2.63 7.15
CA PRO A 75 -12.32 2.74 8.54
C PRO A 75 -12.92 1.42 9.07
N GLY A 76 -12.90 1.25 10.39
CA GLY A 76 -13.33 0.00 11.05
C GLY A 76 -14.80 -0.40 10.80
N ASP A 77 -15.67 0.53 10.39
CA ASP A 77 -17.03 0.23 9.97
C ASP A 77 -17.09 -0.62 8.70
N LEU A 78 -16.25 -0.37 7.70
CA LEU A 78 -16.15 -1.22 6.52
C LEU A 78 -15.81 -2.67 6.91
N TYR A 79 -14.85 -2.88 7.82
CA TYR A 79 -14.51 -4.22 8.28
C TYR A 79 -15.71 -4.90 8.95
N ARG A 80 -16.44 -4.18 9.81
CA ARG A 80 -17.63 -4.70 10.50
C ARG A 80 -18.76 -5.06 9.54
N ASP A 81 -19.03 -4.20 8.55
CA ASP A 81 -20.13 -4.38 7.61
C ASP A 81 -19.96 -5.65 6.76
N TYR A 82 -18.71 -6.08 6.54
CA TYR A 82 -18.36 -7.31 5.82
C TYR A 82 -17.91 -8.47 6.73
N GLY A 83 -18.04 -8.33 8.06
CA GLY A 83 -17.70 -9.39 9.02
C GLY A 83 -16.20 -9.75 9.04
N LEU A 84 -15.33 -8.80 8.74
CA LEU A 84 -13.88 -8.97 8.70
C LEU A 84 -13.24 -8.64 10.06
N PRO A 85 -12.08 -9.24 10.41
CA PRO A 85 -11.28 -8.79 11.54
C PRO A 85 -10.87 -7.32 11.37
N ASP A 86 -11.07 -6.50 12.40
CA ASP A 86 -10.74 -5.08 12.36
C ASP A 86 -9.22 -4.88 12.38
N GLU A 87 -8.69 -4.38 11.26
CA GLU A 87 -7.28 -4.00 11.10
C GLU A 87 -7.15 -2.49 10.81
N SER A 88 -8.20 -1.70 11.05
CA SER A 88 -8.29 -0.31 10.60
C SER A 88 -7.23 0.60 11.22
N GLU A 89 -6.91 0.45 12.51
CA GLU A 89 -5.85 1.22 13.16
C GLU A 89 -4.46 0.94 12.53
N ALA A 90 -4.16 -0.34 12.29
CA ALA A 90 -2.92 -0.73 11.63
C ALA A 90 -2.89 -0.23 10.18
N GLY A 91 -4.01 -0.33 9.46
CA GLY A 91 -4.19 0.22 8.11
C GLY A 91 -3.90 1.71 8.04
N LEU A 92 -4.48 2.50 8.96
CA LEU A 92 -4.29 3.95 9.02
C LEU A 92 -2.81 4.32 9.23
N ALA A 93 -2.09 3.60 10.09
CA ALA A 93 -0.66 3.81 10.28
C ALA A 93 0.16 3.56 8.99
N LEU A 94 -0.24 2.58 8.16
CA LEU A 94 0.36 2.36 6.84
C LEU A 94 -0.03 3.47 5.85
N GLY A 95 -1.26 3.98 5.93
CA GLY A 95 -1.72 5.14 5.16
C GLY A 95 -0.90 6.40 5.47
N GLU A 96 -0.58 6.64 6.75
CA GLU A 96 0.31 7.73 7.15
C GLU A 96 1.73 7.55 6.61
N ASP A 97 2.28 6.33 6.58
CA ASP A 97 3.57 6.04 5.96
C ASP A 97 3.57 6.31 4.44
N LEU A 98 2.47 5.97 3.75
CA LEU A 98 2.28 6.30 2.34
C LEU A 98 2.28 7.81 2.12
N LEU A 99 1.51 8.56 2.90
CA LEU A 99 1.42 10.02 2.81
C LEU A 99 2.77 10.68 3.10
N ARG A 100 3.48 10.23 4.14
CA ARG A 100 4.82 10.70 4.48
C ARG A 100 5.81 10.47 3.35
N THR A 101 5.75 9.31 2.71
CA THR A 101 6.60 8.99 1.55
C THR A 101 6.24 9.86 0.33
N LEU A 102 4.95 10.12 0.12
CA LEU A 102 4.46 10.99 -0.94
C LEU A 102 4.89 12.45 -0.75
N THR A 103 4.85 12.97 0.47
CA THR A 103 5.27 14.35 0.81
C THR A 103 6.79 14.49 0.94
N GLY A 104 7.51 13.37 1.06
CA GLY A 104 8.98 13.37 1.18
C GLY A 104 9.44 13.80 2.56
N GLU A 105 8.54 13.78 3.54
CA GLU A 105 8.89 13.98 4.94
C GLU A 105 9.65 12.74 5.44
N ALA A 106 10.76 12.95 6.15
CA ALA A 106 11.46 11.85 6.78
C ALA A 106 10.61 11.30 7.95
N ALA A 107 10.62 9.98 8.16
CA ALA A 107 10.10 9.40 9.39
C ALA A 107 10.82 10.08 10.58
N PRO A 108 10.11 10.42 11.68
CA PRO A 108 10.76 10.98 12.85
C PRO A 108 11.89 10.02 13.31
N GLY A 109 13.14 10.49 13.24
CA GLY A 109 14.32 9.73 13.63
C GLY A 109 15.36 9.43 12.53
N ALA A 110 15.11 9.75 11.26
CA ALA A 110 16.16 9.64 10.23
C ALA A 110 17.07 10.89 10.29
N ALA A 111 18.31 10.72 10.75
CA ALA A 111 19.32 11.77 10.71
C ALA A 111 19.54 12.25 9.25
N PRO A 112 19.78 13.55 9.02
CA PRO A 112 20.04 14.06 7.69
C PRO A 112 21.31 13.40 7.12
N ALA A 113 21.26 13.00 5.85
CA ALA A 113 22.44 12.53 5.14
C ALA A 113 23.52 13.62 5.13
N PRO A 114 24.80 13.27 5.30
CA PRO A 114 25.88 14.25 5.24
C PRO A 114 25.93 14.87 3.84
N SER A 115 26.10 16.20 3.80
CA SER A 115 26.32 16.96 2.57
C SER A 115 27.66 16.59 1.92
N PRO A 116 27.79 16.73 0.58
CA PRO A 116 29.00 16.37 -0.16
C PRO A 116 30.23 17.21 0.22
#